data_AF-A0A0R1MKI9-F1
#
_entry.id   AF-A0A0R1MKI9-F1
#
_cell.length_a   1.000
_cell.length_b   1.000
_cell.length_c   1.000
_cell.angle_alpha   90.00
_cell.angle_beta   90.00
_cell.angle_gamma   90.00
#
_symmetry.space_group_name_H-M   'P 1'
#
loop_
_entity.id
_entity.type
_entity.pdbx_description
1 polymer ?
#
loop_
_entity_poly.entity_id
_entity_poly.type
_entity_poly.pdbx_seq_one_letter_code
_entity_poly.pdbx_strand_id
1 'polypeptide(L)'
;MSDQLSSPDTPEKAETIATPIHQVVQLADDQIQIDDLTYRVVFNHKDGFDPEALSTSFIDLLTKYDYIVGDWGFEQLRLRGFYADGHKHANRDQYISTLMDYIYEFCNFGCAYFVLERLSPAPAAPHIEPAPRNRPKLRRPVHKERRERTRRH
;
A
#
# COMPACT_ATOMS: atom_id res chain seq x y z
N MET A 1 -37.99 -32.98 -48.22
CA MET A 1 -37.58 -33.80 -47.07
C MET A 1 -36.20 -33.30 -46.68
N SER A 2 -36.15 -32.21 -45.92
CA SER A 2 -36.14 -32.15 -44.44
C SER A 2 -34.70 -31.89 -44.03
N ASP A 3 -34.42 -30.68 -43.53
CA ASP A 3 -34.12 -30.43 -42.10
C ASP A 3 -32.70 -30.94 -41.76
N GLN A 4 -31.80 -30.24 -41.09
CA GLN A 4 -31.93 -29.14 -40.13
C GLN A 4 -30.50 -28.62 -39.84
N LEU A 5 -30.46 -27.48 -39.17
CA LEU A 5 -29.30 -26.78 -38.63
C LEU A 5 -28.27 -27.67 -37.91
N SER A 6 -26.99 -27.30 -38.02
CA SER A 6 -26.08 -27.35 -36.87
C SER A 6 -24.96 -26.32 -37.05
N SER A 7 -24.99 -25.29 -36.21
CA SER A 7 -23.88 -24.38 -35.97
C SER A 7 -22.65 -25.15 -35.46
N PRO A 8 -21.45 -24.66 -35.72
CA PRO A 8 -20.46 -24.50 -34.66
C PRO A 8 -20.46 -23.01 -34.31
N ASP A 9 -21.13 -22.59 -33.24
CA ASP A 9 -20.43 -22.21 -31.99
C ASP A 9 -18.99 -21.78 -32.28
N THR A 10 -18.84 -20.58 -32.87
CA THR A 10 -17.58 -19.87 -32.74
C THR A 10 -17.51 -19.47 -31.27
N PRO A 11 -16.51 -19.96 -30.50
CA PRO A 11 -16.39 -19.57 -29.12
C PRO A 11 -16.11 -18.07 -29.06
N GLU A 12 -17.13 -17.31 -28.68
CA GLU A 12 -17.06 -15.98 -28.11
C GLU A 12 -16.39 -16.09 -26.72
N LYS A 13 -15.15 -16.58 -26.67
CA LYS A 13 -14.32 -16.40 -25.48
C LYS A 13 -13.56 -15.10 -25.68
N ALA A 14 -14.13 -14.07 -25.06
CA ALA A 14 -13.54 -12.77 -24.83
C ALA A 14 -12.10 -12.91 -24.30
N GLU A 15 -11.12 -12.86 -25.19
CA GLU A 15 -9.72 -12.66 -24.86
C GLU A 15 -9.48 -11.14 -24.87
N THR A 16 -10.01 -10.47 -23.86
CA THR A 16 -9.86 -9.03 -23.70
C THR A 16 -8.44 -8.73 -23.20
N ILE A 17 -7.54 -8.49 -24.15
CA ILE A 17 -6.41 -7.55 -24.12
C ILE A 17 -5.33 -7.83 -23.05
N ALA A 18 -4.38 -8.72 -23.38
CA ALA A 18 -3.10 -8.87 -22.66
C ALA A 18 -2.03 -7.92 -23.23
N THR A 19 -2.35 -6.63 -23.38
CA THR A 19 -1.30 -5.63 -23.66
C THR A 19 -0.77 -5.17 -22.31
N PRO A 20 0.53 -5.34 -21.99
CA PRO A 20 1.09 -4.82 -20.76
C PRO A 20 0.92 -3.29 -20.77
N ILE A 21 0.13 -2.81 -19.81
CA ILE A 21 -0.23 -1.39 -19.72
C ILE A 21 0.94 -0.61 -19.10
N HIS A 22 1.65 -1.27 -18.18
CA HIS A 22 2.78 -0.72 -17.42
C HIS A 22 4.08 -1.42 -17.79
N GLN A 23 5.19 -0.68 -17.79
CA GLN A 23 6.51 -1.23 -18.09
C GLN A 23 7.17 -1.72 -16.80
N VAL A 24 7.29 -3.05 -16.63
CA VAL A 24 7.99 -3.65 -15.47
C VAL A 24 9.38 -4.12 -15.90
N VAL A 25 10.43 -3.59 -15.26
CA VAL A 25 11.83 -3.94 -15.50
C VAL A 25 12.45 -4.44 -14.21
N GLN A 26 13.05 -5.62 -14.22
CA GLN A 26 13.78 -6.14 -13.07
C GLN A 26 15.19 -5.52 -13.02
N LEU A 27 15.48 -4.77 -11.96
CA LEU A 27 16.76 -4.08 -11.77
C LEU A 27 17.77 -4.94 -10.99
N ALA A 28 17.29 -5.72 -10.01
CA ALA A 28 18.09 -6.63 -9.19
C ALA A 28 17.24 -7.82 -8.72
N ASP A 29 17.83 -8.76 -7.96
CA ASP A 29 17.13 -9.92 -7.41
C ASP A 29 15.84 -9.52 -6.67
N ASP A 30 15.90 -8.50 -5.81
CA ASP A 30 14.77 -8.00 -5.02
C ASP A 30 14.30 -6.58 -5.45
N GLN A 31 14.75 -6.05 -6.59
CA GLN A 31 14.35 -4.70 -7.03
C GLN A 31 13.77 -4.70 -8.43
N ILE A 32 12.66 -3.98 -8.57
CA ILE A 32 11.97 -3.80 -9.84
C ILE A 32 11.66 -2.32 -10.07
N GLN A 33 11.50 -1.95 -11.32
CA GLN A 33 11.02 -0.66 -11.74
C GLN A 33 9.71 -0.87 -12.48
N ILE A 34 8.66 -0.19 -12.04
CA ILE A 34 7.35 -0.15 -12.70
C ILE A 34 7.18 1.27 -13.22
N ASP A 35 7.16 1.42 -14.53
CA ASP A 35 7.22 2.70 -15.24
C ASP A 35 8.44 3.53 -14.80
N ASP A 36 8.21 4.61 -14.04
CA ASP A 36 9.24 5.50 -13.48
C ASP A 36 9.47 5.31 -11.97
N LEU A 37 8.81 4.32 -11.36
CA LEU A 37 8.83 4.08 -9.93
C LEU A 37 9.60 2.81 -9.58
N THR A 38 10.59 2.95 -8.72
CA THR A 38 11.34 1.81 -8.19
C THR A 38 10.67 1.22 -6.97
N TYR A 39 10.51 -0.10 -6.97
CA TYR A 39 9.99 -0.90 -5.87
C TYR A 39 11.00 -1.99 -5.48
N ARG A 40 10.91 -2.42 -4.22
CA ARG A 40 11.67 -3.53 -3.66
C ARG A 40 10.73 -4.62 -3.21
N VAL A 41 11.02 -5.86 -3.58
CA VAL A 41 10.36 -7.03 -3.02
C VAL A 41 10.89 -7.20 -1.60
N VAL A 42 10.06 -6.90 -0.61
CA VAL A 42 10.43 -7.07 0.82
C VAL A 42 9.98 -8.42 1.36
N PHE A 43 8.98 -9.02 0.73
CA PHE A 43 8.47 -10.33 1.09
C PHE A 43 7.94 -11.05 -0.14
N ASN A 44 8.32 -12.32 -0.30
CA ASN A 44 7.80 -13.19 -1.36
C ASN A 44 7.44 -14.54 -0.74
N HIS A 45 6.15 -14.89 -0.77
CA HIS A 45 5.62 -16.15 -0.29
C HIS A 45 5.25 -17.06 -1.45
N LYS A 46 5.78 -18.29 -1.42
CA LYS A 46 5.55 -19.33 -2.44
C LYS A 46 5.90 -18.88 -3.87
N ASP A 47 6.89 -18.01 -4.02
CA ASP A 47 7.31 -17.50 -5.32
C ASP A 47 6.16 -16.84 -6.10
N GLY A 48 5.28 -16.13 -5.38
CA GLY A 48 4.13 -15.46 -5.97
C GLY A 48 4.47 -14.18 -6.73
N PHE A 49 5.73 -13.76 -6.73
CA PHE A 49 6.13 -12.56 -7.45
C PHE A 49 6.30 -12.85 -8.94
N ASP A 50 5.44 -12.25 -9.76
CA ASP A 50 5.49 -12.36 -11.22
C ASP A 50 5.46 -10.95 -11.85
N PRO A 51 6.54 -10.52 -12.53
CA PRO A 51 6.63 -9.19 -13.14
C PRO A 51 5.70 -9.01 -14.35
N GLU A 52 5.38 -10.07 -15.10
CA GLU A 52 4.47 -10.00 -16.25
C GLU A 52 3.03 -9.81 -15.77
N ALA A 53 2.61 -10.60 -14.78
CA ALA A 53 1.28 -10.43 -14.17
C ALA A 53 1.15 -9.04 -13.52
N LEU A 54 2.20 -8.58 -12.84
CA LEU A 54 2.24 -7.24 -12.25
C LEU A 54 2.02 -6.15 -13.29
N SER A 55 2.68 -6.23 -14.46
CA SER A 55 2.56 -5.24 -15.53
C SER A 55 1.12 -5.04 -16.06
N THR A 56 0.31 -6.09 -15.94
CA THR A 56 -1.08 -6.13 -16.43
C THR A 56 -2.07 -5.73 -15.33
N SER A 57 -1.80 -6.12 -14.08
CA SER A 57 -2.68 -5.83 -12.94
C SER A 57 -2.37 -4.51 -12.24
N PHE A 58 -1.24 -3.86 -12.54
CA PHE A 58 -0.87 -2.59 -11.95
C PHE A 58 -1.86 -1.49 -12.32
N ILE A 59 -2.13 -0.59 -11.37
CA ILE A 59 -3.07 0.52 -11.51
C ILE A 59 -2.40 1.76 -10.94
N ASP A 60 -2.45 2.88 -11.66
CA ASP A 60 -1.86 4.16 -11.25
C ASP A 60 -2.22 4.60 -9.82
N LEU A 61 -3.44 4.28 -9.36
CA LEU A 61 -3.87 4.61 -8.00
C LEU A 61 -3.00 3.95 -6.92
N LEU A 62 -2.33 2.85 -7.23
CA LEU A 62 -1.45 2.14 -6.29
C LEU A 62 -0.15 2.90 -6.00
N THR A 63 0.27 3.78 -6.92
CA THR A 63 1.49 4.59 -6.79
C THR A 63 1.47 5.57 -5.60
N LYS A 64 0.28 5.86 -5.06
CA LYS A 64 0.12 6.74 -3.89
C LYS A 64 0.45 6.07 -2.55
N TYR A 65 0.57 4.74 -2.55
CA TYR A 65 0.83 3.96 -1.33
C TYR A 65 2.33 3.68 -1.21
N ASP A 66 2.76 3.43 0.02
CA ASP A 66 4.16 3.10 0.31
C ASP A 66 4.45 1.61 0.10
N TYR A 67 3.44 0.77 0.35
CA TYR A 67 3.51 -0.66 0.16
C TYR A 67 2.41 -1.13 -0.79
N ILE A 68 2.75 -2.10 -1.64
CA ILE A 68 1.80 -2.77 -2.53
C ILE A 68 1.90 -4.26 -2.24
N VAL A 69 0.75 -4.88 -1.98
CA VAL A 69 0.64 -6.30 -1.70
C VAL A 69 -0.02 -6.94 -2.90
N GLY A 70 0.65 -7.93 -3.47
CA GLY A 70 0.09 -8.77 -4.51
C GLY A 70 -0.31 -10.12 -3.93
N ASP A 71 -1.58 -10.49 -4.03
CA ASP A 71 -2.07 -11.80 -3.61
C ASP A 71 -2.81 -12.51 -4.75
N TRP A 72 -2.64 -13.82 -4.84
CA TRP A 72 -3.23 -14.62 -5.91
C TRP A 72 -4.60 -15.15 -5.47
N GLY A 73 -5.66 -14.66 -6.10
CA GLY A 73 -7.02 -15.18 -5.94
C GLY A 73 -7.51 -15.82 -7.23
N PHE A 74 -7.86 -17.11 -7.23
CA PHE A 74 -8.33 -17.83 -8.43
C PHE A 74 -7.40 -17.64 -9.64
N GLU A 75 -6.08 -17.70 -9.43
CA GLU A 75 -5.06 -17.48 -10.48
C GLU A 75 -5.04 -16.06 -11.08
N GLN A 76 -5.78 -15.12 -10.51
CA GLN A 76 -5.70 -13.71 -10.84
C GLN A 76 -4.91 -12.96 -9.78
N LEU A 77 -3.92 -12.19 -10.24
CA LEU A 77 -3.16 -11.31 -9.38
C LEU A 77 -4.03 -10.13 -8.95
N ARG A 78 -4.18 -9.97 -7.64
CA ARG A 78 -4.86 -8.84 -7.02
C ARG A 78 -3.83 -7.98 -6.35
N LEU A 79 -3.89 -6.67 -6.61
CA LEU A 79 -2.99 -5.71 -5.99
C LEU A 79 -3.77 -4.83 -5.01
N ARG A 80 -3.21 -4.68 -3.81
CA ARG A 80 -3.75 -3.84 -2.75
C ARG A 80 -2.67 -2.92 -2.20
N GLY A 81 -2.96 -1.63 -2.13
CA GLY A 81 -2.07 -0.63 -1.56
C GLY A 81 -2.23 -0.49 -0.04
N PHE A 82 -1.12 -0.34 0.66
CA PHE A 82 -1.02 -0.13 2.10
C PHE A 82 -0.06 1.04 2.41
N TYR A 83 -0.38 1.78 3.45
CA TYR A 83 0.45 2.85 4.00
C TYR A 83 1.39 2.33 5.08
N ALA A 84 2.53 3.01 5.23
CA ALA A 84 3.39 2.83 6.39
C ALA A 84 2.65 3.18 7.70
N ASP A 85 3.00 2.52 8.79
CA ASP A 85 2.46 2.80 10.12
C ASP A 85 2.68 4.27 10.53
N GLY A 86 1.62 4.92 11.02
CA GLY A 86 1.69 6.31 11.51
C GLY A 86 1.26 7.40 10.51
N HIS A 87 0.79 7.02 9.32
CA HIS A 87 0.28 7.97 8.33
C HIS A 87 -1.06 8.60 8.78
N LYS A 88 -1.05 9.87 9.22
CA LYS A 88 -2.19 10.54 9.91
C LYS A 88 -3.55 10.54 9.21
N HIS A 89 -3.59 10.26 7.91
CA HIS A 89 -4.82 10.23 7.10
C HIS A 89 -5.17 8.84 6.55
N ALA A 90 -4.38 7.81 6.86
CA ALA A 90 -4.69 6.45 6.48
C ALA A 90 -5.68 5.83 7.48
N ASN A 91 -6.67 5.11 6.95
CA ASN A 91 -7.54 4.30 7.80
C ASN A 91 -6.74 3.13 8.39
N ARG A 92 -7.15 2.63 9.56
CA ARG A 92 -6.43 1.55 10.25
C ARG A 92 -6.25 0.30 9.39
N ASP A 93 -7.28 -0.02 8.61
CA ASP A 93 -7.31 -1.17 7.69
C ASP A 93 -6.39 -1.01 6.46
N GLN A 94 -5.81 0.17 6.27
CA GLN A 94 -4.90 0.48 5.16
C GLN A 94 -3.44 0.48 5.61
N TYR A 95 -3.12 0.15 6.87
CA TYR A 95 -1.73 0.05 7.31
C TYR A 95 -1.12 -1.29 6.98
N ILE A 96 0.19 -1.29 6.72
CA ILE A 96 0.95 -2.53 6.55
C ILE A 96 0.87 -3.44 7.79
N SER A 97 0.63 -2.88 8.99
CA SER A 97 0.40 -3.66 10.21
C SER A 97 -0.80 -4.61 10.13
N THR A 98 -1.85 -4.25 9.38
CA THR A 98 -3.06 -5.07 9.21
C THR A 98 -2.98 -6.00 8.00
N LEU A 99 -1.82 -6.07 7.35
CA LEU A 99 -1.59 -6.97 6.21
C LEU A 99 -1.91 -8.42 6.55
N MET A 100 -1.47 -8.90 7.71
CA MET A 100 -1.70 -10.29 8.09
C MET A 100 -3.18 -10.61 8.21
N ASP A 101 -3.97 -9.71 8.82
CA ASP A 101 -5.43 -9.86 8.91
C ASP A 101 -6.06 -9.89 7.51
N TYR A 102 -5.61 -9.03 6.59
CA TYR A 102 -6.05 -9.04 5.19
C TYR A 102 -5.77 -10.37 4.50
N ILE A 103 -4.56 -10.92 4.62
CA ILE A 103 -4.23 -12.21 4.02
C ILE A 103 -5.05 -13.34 4.64
N TYR A 104 -5.26 -13.34 5.96
CA TYR A 104 -6.07 -14.37 6.61
C TYR A 104 -7.56 -14.31 6.26
N GLU A 105 -8.09 -13.12 6.01
CA GLU A 105 -9.51 -12.93 5.68
C GLU A 105 -9.80 -13.18 4.19
N PHE A 106 -8.95 -12.69 3.30
CA PHE A 106 -9.22 -12.68 1.86
C PHE A 106 -8.43 -13.74 1.08
N CYS A 107 -7.37 -14.30 1.66
CA CYS A 107 -6.57 -15.32 0.99
C CYS A 107 -6.89 -16.73 1.45
N ASN A 108 -7.30 -17.56 0.48
CA ASN A 108 -7.54 -18.97 0.69
C ASN A 108 -6.26 -19.70 1.11
N PHE A 109 -6.44 -20.87 1.74
CA PHE A 109 -5.34 -21.72 2.16
C PHE A 109 -4.35 -21.98 1.03
N GLY A 110 -3.11 -21.58 1.25
CA GLY A 110 -2.03 -21.84 0.31
C GLY A 110 -1.90 -20.84 -0.84
N CYS A 111 -2.58 -19.69 -0.79
CA CYS A 111 -2.27 -18.55 -1.65
C CYS A 111 -0.77 -18.21 -1.68
N ALA A 112 -0.27 -17.88 -2.87
CA ALA A 112 0.97 -17.14 -3.00
C ALA A 112 0.68 -15.64 -2.82
N TYR A 113 1.62 -14.91 -2.24
CA TYR A 113 1.52 -13.46 -2.13
C TYR A 113 2.90 -12.84 -2.00
N PHE A 114 3.01 -11.57 -2.33
CA PHE A 114 4.25 -10.80 -2.22
C PHE A 114 3.95 -9.39 -1.73
N VAL A 115 4.98 -8.74 -1.20
CA VAL A 115 4.92 -7.37 -0.71
C VAL A 115 6.04 -6.58 -1.38
N LEU A 116 5.64 -5.51 -2.05
CA LEU A 116 6.49 -4.50 -2.64
C LEU A 116 6.53 -3.27 -1.73
N GLU A 117 7.72 -2.80 -1.41
CA GLU A 117 7.98 -1.51 -0.78
C GLU A 117 8.43 -0.53 -1.86
N ARG A 118 7.84 0.66 -1.89
CA ARG A 118 8.27 1.71 -2.81
C ARG A 118 9.59 2.32 -2.34
N LEU A 119 10.63 2.25 -3.18
CA LEU A 119 11.95 2.82 -2.90
C LEU A 119 12.09 4.26 -3.38
N SER A 120 11.36 4.64 -4.43
CA SER A 120 11.42 6.01 -4.93
C SER A 120 10.72 6.93 -3.93
N PRO A 121 11.40 7.95 -3.37
CA PRO A 121 10.71 8.98 -2.62
C PRO A 121 9.72 9.60 -3.60
N ALA A 122 8.43 9.64 -3.24
CA ALA A 122 7.45 10.42 -4.00
C ALA A 122 8.10 11.78 -4.34
N PRO A 123 7.99 12.30 -5.58
CA PRO A 123 8.41 13.67 -5.85
C PRO A 123 7.71 14.52 -4.81
N ALA A 124 8.50 15.09 -3.89
CA ALA A 124 8.07 15.53 -2.57
C ALA A 124 6.69 16.20 -2.63
N ALA A 125 5.63 15.45 -2.30
CA ALA A 125 4.40 16.10 -1.86
C ALA A 125 4.82 16.93 -0.65
N PRO A 126 4.48 18.23 -0.59
CA PRO A 126 5.03 19.14 0.39
C PRO A 126 4.80 18.53 1.76
N HIS A 127 5.91 18.18 2.40
CA HIS A 127 5.95 17.76 3.77
C HIS A 127 5.42 18.93 4.59
N ILE A 128 4.11 18.98 4.85
CA ILE A 128 3.58 19.75 5.97
C ILE A 128 4.05 18.98 7.20
N GLU A 129 5.31 19.21 7.53
CA GLU A 129 5.93 18.83 8.78
C GLU A 129 4.96 19.29 9.88
N PRO A 130 4.37 18.40 10.69
CA PRO A 130 3.68 18.87 11.88
C PRO A 130 4.75 19.45 12.78
N ALA A 131 4.85 20.78 12.79
CA ALA A 131 5.79 21.57 13.58
C ALA A 131 6.05 20.91 14.94
N PRO A 132 7.31 20.86 15.43
CA PRO A 132 7.62 20.28 16.72
C PRO A 132 6.74 20.97 17.76
N ARG A 133 5.83 20.20 18.37
CA ARG A 133 4.89 20.69 19.39
C ARG A 133 5.72 21.05 20.62
N ASN A 134 6.23 22.27 20.62
CA ASN A 134 6.97 22.88 21.70
C ASN A 134 6.04 22.87 22.92
N ARG A 135 6.19 21.87 23.80
CA ARG A 135 5.37 21.71 25.00
C ARG A 135 5.97 22.66 26.03
N PRO A 136 5.37 23.84 26.32
CA PRO A 136 5.91 24.65 27.39
C PRO A 136 5.62 23.90 28.68
N LYS A 137 6.68 23.47 29.38
CA LYS A 137 6.56 23.01 30.78
C LYS A 137 6.01 24.19 31.56
N LEU A 138 4.72 24.13 31.89
CA LEU A 138 4.06 25.12 32.74
C LEU A 138 4.77 25.10 34.10
N ARG A 139 5.72 26.02 34.30
CA ARG A 139 6.38 26.25 35.57
C ARG A 139 5.32 26.83 36.51
N ARG A 140 4.84 26.04 37.48
CA ARG A 140 4.00 26.53 38.57
C ARG A 140 4.80 27.57 39.35
N PRO A 141 4.34 28.82 39.52
CA PRO A 141 4.99 29.76 40.41
C PRO A 141 4.69 29.37 41.87
N VAL A 142 5.75 29.13 42.64
CA VAL A 142 5.69 28.95 44.10
C VAL A 142 5.30 30.30 44.70
N HIS A 143 4.14 30.33 45.35
CA HIS A 143 3.59 31.50 46.04
C HIS A 143 4.48 31.87 47.23
N LYS A 144 5.26 32.95 47.09
CA LYS A 144 6.12 33.49 48.16
C LYS A 144 5.28 34.44 49.04
N GLU A 145 4.87 33.88 50.17
CA GLU A 145 4.63 34.51 51.48
C GLU A 145 4.35 36.03 51.54
N ARG A 146 3.10 36.34 51.87
CA ARG A 146 2.57 37.67 52.18
C ARG A 146 3.07 38.09 53.56
N ARG A 147 4.14 38.87 53.63
CA ARG A 147 4.65 39.45 54.88
C ARG A 147 3.75 40.61 55.30
N GLU A 148 2.91 40.36 56.30
CA GLU A 148 2.04 41.35 56.95
C GLU A 148 2.88 42.48 57.56
N ARG A 149 2.66 43.71 57.09
CA ARG A 149 3.06 44.94 57.78
C ARG A 149 1.84 45.49 58.49
N THR A 150 1.62 45.07 59.72
CA THR A 150 0.85 45.85 60.68
C THR A 150 1.79 46.83 61.36
N ARG A 151 1.62 48.12 61.05
CA ARG A 151 2.17 49.25 61.83
C ARG A 151 0.99 49.91 62.55
N ARG A 152 1.30 50.44 63.75
CA ARG A 152 0.51 51.30 64.65
C ARG A 152 -0.39 50.49 65.60
N HIS A 153 -0.47 50.74 66.91
CA HIS A 153 -0.13 51.91 67.75
C HIS A 153 0.76 51.54 68.93
#